data_AF-A0A2X2CC48-F1
#
_entry.id   AF-A0A2X2CC48-F1
#
_cell.length_a   1.000
_cell.length_b   1.000
_cell.length_c   1.000
_cell.angle_alpha   90.00
_cell.angle_beta   90.00
_cell.angle_gamma   90.00
#
_symmetry.space_group_name_H-M   'P 1'
#
loop_
_entity.id
_entity.type
_entity.pdbx_description
1 polymer ?
#
loop_
_entity_poly.entity_id
_entity_poly.type
_entity_poly.pdbx_seq_one_letter_code
_entity_poly.pdbx_strand_id
1 'polypeptide(L)'
;MTDRPQGLTIVAPDVIGDQIETLHLWQRYSLRVQTWIDASVRVIVPLQCGNLSAGEMLELAKRIFQRDRFTAGIPSNLDAMSPNDCATLFHHDFHILGRVAINEELQLKLDSLLANNPSARYTADANWMRSRISKIAKAVPQIHDPLKHRFASRRTRAVRAVLQEEAYSYFERFLNSVVQ
;
A
#
# COMPACT_ATOMS: atom_id res chain seq x y z
N MET A 1 -13.68 -23.26 1.27
CA MET A 1 -12.68 -22.51 0.48
C MET A 1 -13.43 -21.75 -0.61
N THR A 2 -12.95 -20.57 -1.05
CA THR A 2 -13.58 -19.82 -2.16
C THR A 2 -13.26 -20.48 -3.50
N ASP A 3 -14.17 -20.43 -4.47
CA ASP A 3 -14.00 -21.00 -5.80
C ASP A 3 -12.91 -20.28 -6.63
N ARG A 4 -12.50 -19.07 -6.22
CA ARG A 4 -11.47 -18.25 -6.89
C ARG A 4 -10.51 -17.61 -5.88
N PRO A 5 -9.58 -18.37 -5.29
CA PRO A 5 -8.69 -17.86 -4.24
C PRO A 5 -7.74 -16.75 -4.72
N GLN A 6 -7.44 -16.68 -6.02
CA GLN A 6 -6.57 -15.64 -6.60
C GLN A 6 -7.20 -14.24 -6.58
N GLY A 7 -8.54 -14.17 -6.50
CA GLY A 7 -9.26 -12.90 -6.35
C GLY A 7 -9.38 -12.43 -4.90
N LEU A 8 -8.89 -13.22 -3.95
CA LEU A 8 -8.97 -12.93 -2.53
C LEU A 8 -7.66 -12.30 -2.04
N THR A 9 -7.79 -11.17 -1.36
CA THR A 9 -6.70 -10.54 -0.61
C THR A 9 -7.06 -10.56 0.87
N ILE A 10 -6.12 -10.99 1.71
CA ILE A 10 -6.28 -11.08 3.16
C ILE A 10 -5.09 -10.36 3.80
N VAL A 11 -5.32 -9.72 4.94
CA VAL A 11 -4.27 -9.15 5.78
C VAL A 11 -3.98 -10.13 6.92
N ALA A 12 -2.70 -10.48 7.12
CA ALA A 12 -2.25 -11.31 8.23
C ALA A 12 -2.56 -10.61 9.56
N PRO A 13 -2.81 -11.36 10.65
CA PRO A 13 -3.18 -10.77 11.93
C PRO A 13 -2.02 -9.96 12.51
N ASP A 14 -2.32 -8.77 13.01
CA ASP A 14 -1.38 -7.88 13.70
C ASP A 14 -2.08 -7.08 14.80
N VAL A 15 -1.30 -6.50 15.71
CA VAL A 15 -1.77 -5.53 16.71
C VAL A 15 -1.05 -4.21 16.46
N ILE A 16 -1.77 -3.20 15.99
CA ILE A 16 -1.19 -1.91 15.58
C ILE A 16 -0.38 -1.31 16.74
N GLY A 17 0.91 -1.10 16.50
CA GLY A 17 1.82 -0.50 17.48
C GLY A 17 2.39 -1.47 18.52
N ASP A 18 2.11 -2.77 18.41
CA ASP A 18 2.68 -3.82 19.27
C ASP A 18 3.36 -4.89 18.42
N GLN A 19 4.67 -4.72 18.25
CA GLN A 19 5.52 -5.61 17.45
C GLN A 19 5.63 -7.00 18.08
N ILE A 20 5.60 -7.13 19.41
CA ILE A 20 5.76 -8.40 20.11
C ILE A 20 4.48 -9.22 19.99
N GLU A 21 3.32 -8.61 20.26
CA GLU A 21 2.04 -9.29 20.14
C GLU A 21 1.75 -9.68 18.67
N THR A 22 2.15 -8.83 17.71
CA THR A 22 2.09 -9.17 16.28
C THR A 22 2.88 -10.45 15.96
N LEU A 23 4.10 -10.59 16.48
CA LEU A 23 4.90 -11.81 16.30
C LEU A 23 4.24 -13.04 16.94
N HIS A 24 3.64 -12.88 18.13
CA HIS A 24 2.88 -13.95 18.77
C HIS A 24 1.68 -14.40 17.93
N LEU A 25 0.94 -13.45 17.35
CA LEU A 25 -0.17 -13.75 16.43
C LEU A 25 0.32 -14.48 15.18
N TRP A 26 1.45 -14.08 14.61
CA TRP A 26 2.03 -14.75 13.44
C TRP A 26 2.43 -16.18 13.75
N GLN A 27 3.08 -16.43 14.89
CA GLN A 27 3.42 -17.78 15.31
C GLN A 27 2.17 -18.64 15.51
N ARG A 28 1.18 -18.10 16.25
CA ARG A 28 -0.09 -18.77 16.55
C ARG A 28 -0.88 -19.16 15.30
N TYR A 29 -0.90 -18.28 14.29
CA TYR A 29 -1.68 -18.48 13.07
C TYR A 29 -0.85 -18.86 11.84
N SER A 30 0.43 -19.20 12.03
CA SER A 30 1.40 -19.49 10.96
C SER A 30 0.88 -20.52 9.95
N LEU A 31 0.40 -21.68 10.41
CA LEU A 31 -0.12 -22.75 9.55
C LEU A 31 -1.33 -22.28 8.70
N ARG A 32 -2.19 -21.44 9.27
CA ARG A 32 -3.37 -20.92 8.57
C ARG A 32 -2.96 -19.93 7.48
N VAL A 33 -2.02 -19.04 7.78
CA VAL A 33 -1.44 -18.09 6.82
C VAL A 33 -0.75 -18.84 5.68
N GLN A 34 0.06 -19.85 6.00
CA GLN A 34 0.70 -20.73 5.03
C GLN A 34 -0.32 -21.37 4.09
N THR A 35 -1.40 -21.93 4.63
CA THR A 35 -2.46 -22.56 3.84
C THR A 35 -3.09 -21.58 2.84
N TRP A 36 -3.25 -20.31 3.21
CA TRP A 36 -3.75 -19.28 2.29
C TRP A 36 -2.76 -18.95 1.19
N ILE A 37 -1.47 -18.76 1.54
CA ILE A 37 -0.41 -18.51 0.56
C ILE A 37 -0.32 -19.67 -0.44
N ASP A 38 -0.34 -20.91 0.06
CA ASP A 38 -0.24 -22.12 -0.75
C ASP A 38 -1.47 -22.27 -1.68
N ALA A 39 -2.63 -21.80 -1.24
CA ALA A 39 -3.86 -21.70 -2.04
C ALA A 39 -3.86 -20.53 -3.04
N SER A 40 -2.75 -19.80 -3.19
CA SER A 40 -2.60 -18.61 -4.05
C SER A 40 -3.51 -17.42 -3.67
N VAL A 41 -3.92 -17.34 -2.39
CA VAL A 41 -4.51 -16.12 -1.83
C VAL A 41 -3.41 -15.08 -1.68
N ARG A 42 -3.70 -13.83 -2.03
CA ARG A 42 -2.75 -12.73 -1.79
C ARG A 42 -2.79 -12.36 -0.31
N VAL A 43 -1.80 -12.80 0.45
CA VAL A 43 -1.68 -12.45 1.87
C VAL A 43 -0.74 -11.25 2.02
N ILE A 44 -1.28 -10.16 2.59
CA ILE A 44 -0.50 -8.99 2.99
C ILE A 44 -0.06 -9.19 4.43
N VAL A 45 1.24 -9.11 4.70
CA VAL A 45 1.82 -9.24 6.03
C VAL A 45 2.21 -7.85 6.53
N PRO A 46 1.48 -7.25 7.49
CA PRO A 46 1.79 -5.90 7.99
C PRO A 46 3.14 -5.86 8.70
N LEU A 47 4.11 -5.12 8.17
CA LEU A 47 5.40 -4.94 8.83
C LEU A 47 5.28 -3.77 9.81
N GLN A 48 5.54 -4.06 11.08
CA GLN A 48 5.56 -3.06 12.14
C GLN A 48 6.99 -2.73 12.53
N CYS A 49 7.32 -1.45 12.66
CA CYS A 49 8.60 -1.00 13.18
C CYS A 49 8.54 -0.77 14.70
N GLY A 50 9.70 -0.83 15.35
CA GLY A 50 9.83 -0.68 16.79
C GLY A 50 11.22 -1.11 17.24
N ASN A 51 11.30 -2.17 18.05
CA ASN A 51 12.59 -2.73 18.48
C ASN A 51 13.35 -3.39 17.33
N LEU A 52 12.61 -4.02 16.40
CA LEU A 52 13.14 -4.56 15.17
C LEU A 52 12.88 -3.59 14.01
N SER A 53 13.85 -3.49 13.11
CA SER A 53 13.71 -2.82 11.83
C SER A 53 12.69 -3.53 10.93
N ALA A 54 12.22 -2.83 9.90
CA ALA A 54 11.29 -3.42 8.92
C ALA A 54 11.89 -4.65 8.22
N GLY A 55 13.18 -4.62 7.89
CA GLY A 55 13.92 -5.73 7.29
C GLY A 55 14.00 -6.95 8.21
N GLU A 56 14.27 -6.75 9.50
CA GLU A 56 14.28 -7.84 10.48
C GLU A 56 12.89 -8.48 10.63
N MET A 57 11.84 -7.65 10.68
CA MET A 57 10.46 -8.13 10.71
C MET A 57 10.08 -8.92 9.47
N LEU A 58 10.53 -8.47 8.29
CA LEU A 58 10.34 -9.21 7.03
C LEU A 58 11.02 -10.58 7.08
N GLU A 59 12.26 -10.64 7.54
CA GLU A 59 12.99 -11.91 7.67
C GLU A 59 12.36 -12.85 8.70
N LEU A 60 11.82 -12.32 9.79
CA LEU A 60 11.03 -13.10 10.74
C LEU A 60 9.73 -13.63 10.12
N ALA A 61 9.03 -12.81 9.34
CA ALA A 61 7.84 -13.25 8.62
C ALA A 61 8.15 -14.42 7.66
N LYS A 62 9.23 -14.30 6.87
CA LYS A 62 9.72 -15.38 5.99
C LYS A 62 10.02 -16.66 6.77
N ARG A 63 10.62 -16.55 7.96
CA ARG A 63 10.93 -17.71 8.83
C ARG A 63 9.67 -18.33 9.46
N ILE A 64 8.78 -17.52 10.03
CA ILE A 64 7.56 -17.99 10.72
C ILE A 64 6.60 -18.64 9.72
N PHE A 65 6.39 -18.00 8.57
CA PHE A 65 5.53 -18.55 7.54
C PHE A 65 6.27 -19.57 6.68
N GLN A 66 7.61 -19.62 6.69
CA GLN A 66 8.47 -20.45 5.82
C GLN A 66 8.15 -20.27 4.33
N ARG A 67 7.63 -19.10 3.96
CA ARG A 67 7.11 -18.72 2.63
C ARG A 67 7.63 -17.31 2.35
N ASP A 68 7.99 -17.04 1.11
CA ASP A 68 8.36 -15.70 0.64
C ASP A 68 7.36 -15.16 -0.40
N ARG A 69 6.28 -15.87 -0.72
CA ARG A 69 5.32 -15.45 -1.77
C ARG A 69 4.24 -14.49 -1.27
N PHE A 70 4.36 -13.99 -0.04
CA PHE A 70 3.41 -13.03 0.51
C PHE A 70 3.72 -11.62 0.01
N THR A 71 2.88 -10.66 0.39
CA THR A 71 3.07 -9.24 0.10
C THR A 71 3.47 -8.53 1.40
N ALA A 72 4.55 -7.74 1.41
CA ALA A 72 4.87 -6.92 2.58
C ALA A 72 3.92 -5.71 2.68
N GLY A 73 3.23 -5.61 3.81
CA GLY A 73 2.35 -4.49 4.15
C GLY A 73 3.16 -3.35 4.76
N ILE A 74 3.20 -2.21 4.08
CA ILE A 74 3.96 -1.02 4.47
C ILE A 74 2.98 0.04 4.99
N PRO A 75 3.06 0.47 6.26
CA PRO A 75 2.22 1.54 6.77
C PRO A 75 2.44 2.86 6.01
N SER A 76 1.34 3.49 5.55
CA SER A 76 1.44 4.80 4.90
C SER A 76 1.87 5.91 5.87
N ASN A 77 1.57 5.78 7.17
CA ASN A 77 1.93 6.78 8.17
C ASN A 77 3.44 6.77 8.48
N LEU A 78 4.10 7.93 8.57
CA LEU A 78 5.53 8.04 8.90
C LEU A 78 5.85 7.54 10.30
N ASP A 79 5.04 7.89 11.31
CA ASP A 79 5.30 7.49 12.70
C ASP A 79 5.36 5.97 12.88
N ALA A 80 4.76 5.23 11.94
CA ALA A 80 4.73 3.78 11.94
C ALA A 80 5.92 3.12 11.21
N MET A 81 6.61 3.82 10.30
CA MET A 81 7.76 3.29 9.55
C MET A 81 8.52 4.42 8.84
N SER A 82 9.80 4.61 9.14
CA SER A 82 10.62 5.67 8.53
C SER A 82 11.16 5.28 7.13
N PRO A 83 11.64 6.23 6.31
CA PRO A 83 12.35 5.91 5.07
C PRO A 83 13.60 5.06 5.29
N ASN A 84 14.31 5.26 6.42
CA ASN A 84 15.47 4.46 6.78
C ASN A 84 15.07 3.00 7.06
N ASP A 85 13.94 2.78 7.73
CA ASP A 85 13.37 1.43 7.89
C ASP A 85 13.01 0.83 6.53
N CYS A 86 12.37 1.61 5.66
CA CYS A 86 12.06 1.17 4.30
C CYS A 86 13.31 0.73 3.52
N ALA A 87 14.44 1.42 3.71
CA ALA A 87 15.71 1.07 3.10
C ALA A 87 16.30 -0.26 3.61
N THR A 88 15.79 -0.84 4.69
CA THR A 88 16.22 -2.18 5.14
C THR A 88 15.49 -3.33 4.42
N LEU A 89 14.46 -3.04 3.63
CA LEU A 89 13.59 -4.04 3.02
C LEU A 89 14.12 -4.55 1.68
N PHE A 90 14.12 -5.87 1.53
CA PHE A 90 14.40 -6.56 0.27
C PHE A 90 13.30 -7.60 -0.02
N HIS A 91 12.39 -7.26 -0.94
CA HIS A 91 11.24 -8.09 -1.29
C HIS A 91 10.67 -7.73 -2.66
N HIS A 92 9.86 -8.63 -3.23
CA HIS A 92 9.35 -8.49 -4.59
C HIS A 92 7.91 -7.96 -4.68
N ASP A 93 7.19 -7.85 -3.56
CA ASP A 93 5.80 -7.36 -3.55
C ASP A 93 5.50 -6.56 -2.29
N PHE A 94 5.11 -5.29 -2.49
CA PHE A 94 4.77 -4.36 -1.44
C PHE A 94 3.34 -3.84 -1.60
N HIS A 95 2.66 -3.66 -0.47
CA HIS A 95 1.35 -3.06 -0.39
C HIS A 95 1.32 -1.94 0.64
N ILE A 96 1.08 -0.72 0.19
CA ILE A 96 0.96 0.45 1.06
C ILE A 96 -0.42 0.42 1.74
N LEU A 97 -0.42 0.23 3.06
CA LEU A 97 -1.60 0.12 3.92
C LEU A 97 -2.08 1.48 4.39
N GLY A 98 -3.41 1.69 4.38
CA GLY A 98 -4.05 2.86 4.99
C GLY A 98 -4.52 3.93 4.00
N ARG A 99 -4.49 5.20 4.44
CA ARG A 99 -4.93 6.34 3.62
C ARG A 99 -3.77 6.82 2.77
N VAL A 100 -3.61 6.22 1.60
CA VAL A 100 -2.54 6.56 0.67
C VAL A 100 -2.88 7.87 -0.05
N ALA A 101 -2.13 8.93 0.26
CA ALA A 101 -2.08 10.19 -0.47
C ALA A 101 -0.60 10.47 -0.76
N ILE A 102 -0.25 10.84 -2.00
CA ILE A 102 1.14 11.14 -2.32
C ILE A 102 1.48 12.53 -1.77
N ASN A 103 2.21 12.54 -0.67
CA ASN A 103 2.91 13.70 -0.11
C ASN A 103 4.42 13.45 -0.19
N GLU A 104 5.21 14.47 0.14
CA GLU A 104 6.68 14.39 0.18
C GLU A 104 7.18 13.19 0.98
N GLU A 105 6.52 12.95 2.11
CA GLU A 105 6.87 11.93 3.07
C GLU A 105 6.70 10.51 2.52
N LEU A 106 5.55 10.24 1.89
CA LEU A 106 5.30 8.96 1.24
C LEU A 106 6.22 8.79 0.04
N GLN A 107 6.52 9.87 -0.69
CA GLN A 107 7.45 9.82 -1.82
C GLN A 107 8.85 9.38 -1.35
N LEU A 108 9.38 9.97 -0.28
CA LEU A 108 10.67 9.56 0.29
C LEU A 108 10.70 8.08 0.69
N LYS A 109 9.62 7.56 1.30
CA LYS A 109 9.52 6.12 1.61
C LYS A 109 9.55 5.27 0.35
N LEU A 110 8.79 5.64 -0.67
CA LEU A 110 8.71 4.90 -1.93
C LEU A 110 10.07 4.92 -2.63
N ASP A 111 10.77 6.04 -2.63
CA ASP A 111 12.12 6.16 -3.20
C ASP A 111 13.11 5.23 -2.48
N SER A 112 13.05 5.17 -1.14
CA SER A 112 13.87 4.21 -0.36
C SER A 112 13.55 2.74 -0.69
N LEU A 113 12.27 2.39 -0.88
CA LEU A 113 11.89 1.03 -1.29
C LEU A 113 12.36 0.72 -2.71
N LEU A 114 12.15 1.64 -3.65
CA LEU A 114 12.47 1.48 -5.06
C LEU A 114 13.98 1.35 -5.31
N ALA A 115 14.80 2.07 -4.54
CA ALA A 115 16.26 2.01 -4.65
C ALA A 115 16.79 0.58 -4.44
N ASN A 116 16.22 -0.16 -3.50
CA ASN A 116 16.62 -1.54 -3.19
C ASN A 116 15.79 -2.59 -3.94
N ASN A 117 14.59 -2.23 -4.42
CA ASN A 117 13.62 -3.14 -5.01
C ASN A 117 13.02 -2.57 -6.31
N PRO A 118 13.84 -2.32 -7.35
CA PRO A 118 13.40 -1.62 -8.56
C PRO A 118 12.40 -2.42 -9.40
N SER A 119 12.42 -3.75 -9.30
CA SER A 119 11.52 -4.66 -10.02
C SER A 119 10.33 -5.14 -9.18
N ALA A 120 10.19 -4.67 -7.94
CA ALA A 120 9.11 -5.10 -7.06
C ALA A 120 7.76 -4.58 -7.55
N ARG A 121 6.71 -5.34 -7.25
CA ARG A 121 5.33 -4.91 -7.45
C ARG A 121 4.91 -3.99 -6.32
N TYR A 122 4.36 -2.83 -6.65
CA TYR A 122 3.81 -1.88 -5.68
C TYR A 122 2.31 -1.75 -5.86
N THR A 123 1.59 -1.82 -4.76
CA THR A 123 0.13 -1.66 -4.69
C THR A 123 -0.23 -0.83 -3.47
N ALA A 124 -1.45 -0.29 -3.42
CA ALA A 124 -1.88 0.57 -2.33
C ALA A 124 -3.37 0.37 -2.05
N ASP A 125 -3.77 0.66 -0.82
CA ASP A 125 -5.17 0.69 -0.44
C ASP A 125 -5.96 1.74 -1.24
N ALA A 126 -7.09 1.32 -1.81
CA ALA A 126 -8.05 2.24 -2.43
C ALA A 126 -8.87 3.05 -1.42
N ASN A 127 -8.53 3.01 -0.12
CA ASN A 127 -9.33 3.60 0.97
C ASN A 127 -9.48 5.11 0.81
N TRP A 128 -8.46 5.79 0.29
CA TRP A 128 -8.54 7.23 -0.03
C TRP A 128 -9.59 7.54 -1.12
N MET A 129 -9.69 6.70 -2.16
CA MET A 129 -10.71 6.85 -3.20
C MET A 129 -12.09 6.47 -2.67
N ARG A 130 -12.18 5.39 -1.87
CA ARG A 130 -13.42 4.92 -1.27
C ARG A 130 -14.05 5.98 -0.35
N SER A 131 -13.26 6.66 0.48
CA SER A 131 -13.74 7.74 1.35
C SER A 131 -14.25 8.97 0.58
N ARG A 132 -13.94 9.06 -0.71
CA ARG A 132 -14.31 10.18 -1.61
C ARG A 132 -15.36 9.82 -2.63
N ILE A 133 -15.91 8.61 -2.61
CA ILE A 133 -16.97 8.19 -3.55
C ILE A 133 -18.13 9.20 -3.57
N SER A 134 -18.54 9.71 -2.40
CA SER A 134 -19.61 10.72 -2.31
C SER A 134 -19.22 12.05 -2.98
N LYS A 135 -18.00 12.54 -2.77
CA LYS A 135 -17.50 13.76 -3.43
C LYS A 135 -17.36 13.56 -4.94
N ILE A 136 -16.79 12.43 -5.36
CA ILE A 136 -16.67 12.04 -6.77
C ILE A 136 -18.07 12.03 -7.42
N ALA A 137 -19.06 11.40 -6.79
CA ALA A 137 -20.43 11.39 -7.29
C ALA A 137 -21.03 12.79 -7.42
N LYS A 138 -20.76 13.69 -6.46
CA LYS A 138 -21.18 15.09 -6.50
C LYS A 138 -20.43 15.96 -7.52
N ALA A 139 -19.21 15.58 -7.89
CA ALA A 139 -18.41 16.27 -8.91
C ALA A 139 -18.80 15.89 -10.34
N VAL A 140 -19.39 14.70 -10.56
CA VAL A 140 -19.85 14.22 -11.89
C VAL A 140 -20.70 15.25 -12.68
N PRO A 141 -21.64 15.99 -12.07
CA PRO A 141 -22.44 16.98 -12.79
C PRO A 141 -21.68 18.28 -13.12
N GLN A 142 -20.59 18.59 -12.41
CA GLN A 142 -19.92 19.90 -12.48
C GLN A 142 -18.66 19.94 -13.36
N ILE A 143 -18.22 18.80 -13.89
CA ILE A 143 -16.98 18.73 -14.67
C ILE A 143 -17.26 19.13 -16.13
N HIS A 144 -16.88 20.36 -16.46
CA HIS A 144 -16.67 20.81 -17.82
C HIS A 144 -15.25 20.41 -18.24
N ASP A 145 -15.10 19.36 -19.05
CA ASP A 145 -13.79 18.86 -19.51
C ASP A 145 -13.37 19.57 -20.81
N PRO A 146 -12.36 20.47 -20.79
CA PRO A 146 -11.89 21.15 -21.99
C PRO A 146 -11.04 20.24 -22.91
N LEU A 147 -10.51 19.11 -22.40
CA LEU A 147 -9.58 18.25 -23.13
C LEU A 147 -10.24 17.08 -23.86
N LYS A 148 -11.57 16.95 -23.79
CA LYS A 148 -12.38 15.92 -24.50
C LYS A 148 -11.60 14.61 -24.66
N HIS A 149 -11.25 13.95 -23.56
CA HIS A 149 -10.86 12.54 -23.66
C HIS A 149 -12.09 11.75 -24.14
N ARG A 150 -12.24 11.61 -25.46
CA ARG A 150 -13.45 11.16 -26.17
C ARG A 150 -13.98 9.81 -25.71
N PHE A 151 -13.18 9.03 -24.98
CA PHE A 151 -13.51 7.68 -24.53
C PHE A 151 -13.57 7.53 -22.99
N ALA A 152 -13.40 8.60 -22.22
CA ALA A 152 -13.50 8.53 -20.76
C ALA A 152 -14.96 8.68 -20.31
N SER A 153 -15.44 7.73 -19.49
CA SER A 153 -16.78 7.83 -18.89
C SER A 153 -16.88 9.06 -17.97
N ARG A 154 -18.10 9.59 -17.77
CA ARG A 154 -18.37 10.68 -16.81
C ARG A 154 -17.82 10.37 -15.42
N ARG A 155 -17.96 9.12 -14.97
CA ARG A 155 -17.43 8.63 -13.69
C ARG A 155 -15.91 8.65 -13.67
N THR A 156 -15.25 8.20 -14.73
CA THR A 156 -13.79 8.22 -14.86
C THR A 156 -13.23 9.63 -14.80
N ARG A 157 -13.90 10.61 -15.44
CA ARG A 157 -13.52 12.03 -15.36
C ARG A 157 -13.65 12.60 -13.94
N ALA A 158 -14.73 12.25 -13.24
CA ALA A 158 -14.92 12.69 -11.85
C ALA A 158 -13.93 12.09 -10.86
N VAL A 159 -13.59 10.82 -11.03
CA VAL A 159 -12.50 10.19 -10.27
C VAL A 159 -11.19 10.94 -10.54
N ARG A 160 -10.87 11.22 -11.81
CA ARG A 160 -9.63 11.93 -12.20
C ARG A 160 -9.55 13.34 -11.63
N ALA A 161 -10.63 14.13 -11.72
CA ALA A 161 -10.66 15.49 -11.19
C ALA A 161 -10.39 15.53 -9.67
N VAL A 162 -11.05 14.65 -8.90
CA VAL A 162 -10.84 14.55 -7.45
C VAL A 162 -9.43 14.05 -7.12
N LEU A 163 -8.89 13.11 -7.91
CA LEU A 163 -7.51 12.65 -7.76
C LEU A 163 -6.51 13.78 -8.03
N GLN A 164 -6.68 14.56 -9.09
CA GLN A 164 -5.80 15.68 -9.43
C GLN A 164 -5.87 16.78 -8.36
N GLU A 165 -7.05 17.12 -7.88
CA GLU A 165 -7.24 18.17 -6.89
C GLU A 165 -6.72 17.79 -5.49
N GLU A 166 -7.04 16.58 -5.02
CA GLU A 166 -6.81 16.22 -3.61
C GLU A 166 -5.70 15.17 -3.39
N ALA A 167 -5.31 14.37 -4.40
CA ALA A 167 -4.28 13.32 -4.24
C ALA A 167 -2.95 13.66 -4.93
N TYR A 168 -2.99 14.37 -6.08
CA TYR A 168 -1.81 14.63 -6.91
C TYR A 168 -1.47 16.11 -7.07
N SER A 169 -2.27 17.04 -6.52
CA SER A 169 -2.01 18.48 -6.63
C SER A 169 -0.68 18.91 -5.99
N TYR A 170 -0.14 18.09 -5.09
CA TYR A 170 1.21 18.25 -4.57
C TYR A 170 2.29 17.93 -5.63
N PHE A 171 2.12 16.85 -6.38
CA PHE A 171 3.08 16.41 -7.43
C PHE A 171 3.20 17.42 -8.58
N GLU A 172 2.08 18.03 -9.00
CA GLU A 172 2.11 19.09 -10.03
C GLU A 172 2.75 20.39 -9.52
N ARG A 173 2.56 20.76 -8.25
CA ARG A 173 3.22 21.95 -7.66
C ARG A 173 4.71 21.76 -7.47
N PHE A 174 5.13 20.57 -7.05
CA PHE A 174 6.54 20.21 -6.87
C PHE A 174 7.31 20.19 -8.20
N LEU A 175 6.75 19.60 -9.26
CA LEU A 175 7.37 19.64 -10.59
C LEU A 175 7.53 21.08 -11.10
N ASN A 176 6.57 21.96 -10.82
CA ASN A 176 6.66 23.36 -11.21
C ASN A 176 7.64 24.19 -10.37
N SER A 177 8.00 23.76 -9.15
CA SER A 177 8.99 24.44 -8.31
C SER A 177 10.43 23.96 -8.50
N VAL A 178 10.64 22.76 -9.06
CA VAL A 178 11.97 22.19 -9.34
C VAL A 178 12.48 22.55 -10.74
N VAL A 179 11.59 23.03 -11.63
CA VAL A 179 11.90 23.43 -13.01
C VAL A 179 12.11 24.96 -13.15
N GLN A 180 12.16 25.70 -12.03
CA GLN A 180 12.61 27.10 -11.96
C GLN A 180 14.01 27.18 -11.34
#